data_AF-A0A1Y6EWD9-F1
#
_entry.id   AF-A0A1Y6EWD9-F1
#
_cell.length_a   1.000
_cell.length_b   1.000
_cell.length_c   1.000
_cell.angle_alpha   90.00
_cell.angle_beta   90.00
_cell.angle_gamma   90.00
#
_symmetry.space_group_name_H-M   'P 1'
#
loop_
_entity.id
_entity.type
_entity.pdbx_description
1 polymer ?
#
loop_
_entity_poly.entity_id
_entity_poly.type
_entity_poly.pdbx_seq_one_letter_code
_entity_poly.pdbx_strand_id
1 'polypeptide(L)' 'MIRAAIAGVVGFVLIFIESMIVMKLKGLETIEFGGLAPFINVWAMNFFFMFTILTQVTNWYMNKESLKEDNSF' A
#
# COMPACT_ATOMS: atom_id res chain seq x y z
N MET A 1 -11.93 4.92 8.59
CA MET A 1 -10.66 5.18 9.31
C MET A 1 -9.75 3.95 9.39
N ILE A 2 -10.26 2.75 9.69
CA ILE A 2 -9.46 1.49 9.74
C ILE A 2 -8.61 1.25 8.47
N ARG A 3 -9.16 1.52 7.27
CA ARG A 3 -8.41 1.39 6.00
C ARG A 3 -7.13 2.23 5.96
N ALA A 4 -7.16 3.43 6.53
CA ALA A 4 -5.97 4.30 6.60
C ALA A 4 -4.93 3.73 7.58
N ALA A 5 -5.35 3.21 8.73
CA ALA A 5 -4.43 2.55 9.66
C ALA A 5 -3.74 1.33 9.01
N ILE A 6 -4.51 0.48 8.32
CA ILE A 6 -3.97 -0.67 7.59
C ILE A 6 -3.01 -0.23 6.48
N ALA A 7 -3.39 0.78 5.69
CA ALA A 7 -2.54 1.33 4.64
C ALA A 7 -1.23 1.92 5.19
N GLY A 8 -1.24 2.52 6.38
CA GLY A 8 -0.05 3.01 7.08
C GLY A 8 0.93 1.90 7.43
N VAL A 9 0.42 0.82 8.03
CA VAL A 9 1.24 -0.34 8.41
C VAL A 9 1.77 -1.07 7.18
N VAL A 10 0.92 -1.38 6.21
CA VAL A 10 1.34 -2.09 4.98
C VAL A 10 2.28 -1.23 4.16
N GLY A 11 2.00 0.08 4.03
CA GLY A 11 2.88 1.03 3.35
C GLY A 11 4.27 1.12 3.98
N PHE A 12 4.37 0.98 5.30
CA PHE A 12 5.64 0.89 6.01
C PHE A 12 6.40 -0.41 5.71
N VAL A 13 5.70 -1.55 5.70
CA VAL A 13 6.29 -2.85 5.34
C VAL A 13 6.81 -2.85 3.90
N LEU A 14 6.11 -2.20 2.97
CA LEU A 14 6.52 -2.10 1.56
C LEU A 14 7.89 -1.45 1.39
N ILE A 15 8.28 -0.50 2.24
CA ILE A 15 9.61 0.14 2.17
C ILE A 15 10.71 -0.92 2.31
N PHE A 16 10.55 -1.90 3.21
CA PHE A 16 11.54 -2.96 3.39
C PHE A 16 11.61 -3.87 2.18
N ILE A 17 10.44 -4.21 1.61
CA ILE A 17 10.36 -5.05 0.41
C ILE A 17 11.04 -4.35 -0.77
N GLU A 18 10.73 -3.09 -1.00
CA GLU A 18 11.34 -2.27 -2.06
C GLU A 18 12.84 -2.10 -1.86
N SER A 19 13.26 -1.87 -0.62
CA SER A 19 14.68 -1.76 -0.27
C SER A 19 15.42 -3.07 -0.58
N MET A 20 14.85 -4.22 -0.21
CA MET A 20 15.46 -5.52 -0.55
C MET A 20 15.55 -5.76 -2.06
N ILE A 21 14.52 -5.36 -2.82
CA ILE A 21 14.53 -5.46 -4.28
C ILE A 21 15.65 -4.59 -4.86
N VAL A 22 15.73 -3.32 -4.46
CA VAL A 22 16.74 -2.39 -4.97
C VAL A 22 18.16 -2.82 -4.57
N MET A 23 18.36 -3.33 -3.34
CA MET A 23 19.64 -3.91 -2.91
C MET A 23 20.04 -5.08 -3.81
N LYS A 24 19.11 -5.98 -4.12
CA LYS A 24 19.37 -7.10 -5.02
C LYS A 24 19.76 -6.62 -6.43
N LEU A 25 19.10 -5.58 -6.94
CA LEU A 25 19.40 -5.00 -8.26
C LEU A 25 20.75 -4.28 -8.30
N LYS A 26 21.19 -3.69 -7.18
CA LYS A 26 22.49 -3.02 -7.05
C LYS A 26 23.65 -3.95 -6.70
N GLY A 27 23.44 -5.27 -6.67
CA GLY A 27 24.51 -6.22 -6.34
C GLY A 27 24.82 -6.30 -4.84
N LEU A 28 23.80 -6.19 -3.99
CA LEU A 28 23.87 -6.23 -2.52
C LEU A 28 24.48 -4.99 -1.86
N GLU A 29 24.61 -3.88 -2.58
CA GLU A 29 24.93 -2.60 -1.97
C GLU A 29 23.77 -2.05 -1.14
N THR A 30 24.11 -1.43 -0.01
CA THR A 30 23.14 -0.80 0.89
C THR A 30 22.50 0.43 0.27
N ILE A 31 21.25 0.70 0.64
CA ILE A 31 20.51 1.88 0.17
C ILE A 31 20.65 2.98 1.21
N GLU A 32 21.20 4.11 0.77
CA GLU A 32 21.17 5.34 1.55
C GLU A 32 20.00 6.20 1.08
N PHE A 33 19.04 6.44 1.97
CA PHE A 33 17.90 7.31 1.67
C PHE A 33 18.28 8.80 1.63
N GLY A 34 19.48 9.20 2.07
CA GLY A 34 19.90 10.60 2.05
C GLY A 34 19.15 11.50 3.04
N GLY A 35 18.48 10.92 4.05
CA GLY A 35 17.80 11.64 5.14
C GLY A 35 16.36 11.18 5.37
N LEU A 36 15.65 11.88 6.27
CA LEU A 36 14.26 11.57 6.62
C LEU A 36 13.26 11.98 5.53
N ALA A 37 13.50 13.07 4.80
CA ALA A 37 12.55 13.56 3.80
C ALA A 37 12.33 12.56 2.65
N PRO A 38 13.38 11.96 2.04
CA PRO A 38 13.19 10.94 1.01
C PRO A 38 12.51 9.68 1.56
N PHE A 39 12.82 9.28 2.79
CA PHE A 39 12.18 8.15 3.46
C PHE A 39 10.66 8.37 3.64
N ILE A 40 10.26 9.53 4.15
CA ILE A 40 8.84 9.88 4.34
C ILE A 40 8.12 9.95 2.99
N ASN A 41 8.78 10.44 1.93
CA ASN A 41 8.19 10.47 0.59
C ASN A 41 7.90 9.07 0.04
N VAL A 42 8.85 8.14 0.14
CA VAL A 42 8.64 6.74 -0.28
C VAL A 42 7.52 6.11 0.54
N TRP A 43 7.53 6.30 1.86
CA TRP A 43 6.46 5.83 2.72
C TRP A 43 5.08 6.38 2.33
N ALA A 44 4.99 7.69 2.08
CA ALA A 44 3.75 8.36 1.71
C ALA A 44 3.20 7.82 0.38
N MET A 45 4.06 7.61 -0.63
CA MET A 45 3.64 6.99 -1.89
C MET A 45 3.05 5.59 -1.65
N ASN A 46 3.72 4.77 -0.85
CA ASN A 46 3.26 3.41 -0.54
C ASN A 46 1.95 3.41 0.25
N PHE A 47 1.80 4.36 1.18
CA PHE A 47 0.56 4.59 1.90
C PHE A 47 -0.60 4.90 0.95
N PHE A 48 -0.44 5.89 0.07
CA PHE A 48 -1.50 6.29 -0.85
C PHE A 48 -1.85 5.18 -1.85
N PHE A 49 -0.85 4.45 -2.33
CA PHE A 49 -1.05 3.29 -3.19
C PHE A 49 -1.92 2.23 -2.50
N MET A 50 -1.53 1.80 -1.30
CA MET A 50 -2.29 0.80 -0.54
C MET A 50 -3.69 1.28 -0.14
N PHE A 51 -3.81 2.55 0.26
CA PHE A 51 -5.09 3.14 0.59
C PHE A 51 -6.06 3.14 -0.60
N THR A 52 -5.54 3.45 -1.79
CA THR A 52 -6.33 3.48 -3.03
C THR A 52 -6.80 2.08 -3.42
N ILE A 53 -5.91 1.09 -3.38
CA ILE A 53 -6.26 -0.32 -3.65
C ILE A 53 -7.34 -0.79 -2.67
N LEU A 54 -7.14 -0.60 -1.36
CA LEU A 54 -8.10 -1.02 -0.35
C LEU A 54 -9.45 -0.33 -0.53
N THR A 55 -9.45 0.95 -0.89
CA THR A 55 -10.68 1.69 -1.16
C THR A 55 -11.42 1.09 -2.35
N GLN A 56 -10.71 0.82 -3.45
CA GLN A 56 -11.34 0.29 -4.65
C GLN A 56 -11.81 -1.15 -4.48
N VAL A 57 -11.03 -1.99 -3.81
CA VAL A 57 -11.42 -3.37 -3.47
C VAL A 57 -12.65 -3.37 -2.60
N THR A 58 -12.73 -2.49 -1.59
CA THR A 58 -13.90 -2.46 -0.72
C THR A 58 -15.13 -1.93 -1.45
N ASN A 59 -14.99 -0.89 -2.29
CA ASN A 59 -16.10 -0.38 -3.08
C ASN A 59 -16.63 -1.45 -4.05
N TRP A 60 -15.73 -2.19 -4.70
CA TRP A 60 -16.11 -3.32 -5.54
C TRP A 60 -16.84 -4.43 -4.76
N TYR A 61 -16.33 -4.78 -3.57
CA TYR A 61 -16.93 -5.79 -2.72
C TYR A 61 -18.36 -5.40 -2.30
N MET A 62 -18.55 -4.16 -1.83
CA MET A 62 -19.86 -3.63 -1.43
C MET A 62 -20.84 -3.59 -2.61
N ASN A 63 -20.42 -3.11 -3.79
CA ASN A 63 -21.27 -3.08 -4.98
C ASN A 63 -21.67 -4.49 -5.46
N LYS A 64 -20.78 -5.47 -5.30
CA LYS A 64 -21.08 -6.87 -5.65
C LYS A 64 -22.07 -7.50 -4.67
N GLU A 65 -22.01 -7.12 -3.40
CA GLU A 65 -22.92 -7.59 -2.35
C GLU A 65 -24.32 -6.99 -2.51
N SER A 66 -24.42 -5.68 -2.79
CA SER A 66 -25.70 -5.02 -3.06
C SER A 66 -26.42 -5.60 -4.29
N LEU A 67 -25.68 -5.96 -5.34
CA LEU A 67 -26.24 -6.61 -6.53
C LEU A 67 -26.71 -8.05 -6.26
N LYS A 68 -26.20 -8.72 -5.23
CA LYS A 68 -26.66 -10.06 -4.85
C LYS A 68 -27.95 -10.01 -4.02
N GLU A 69 -28.08 -9.02 -3.15
CA GLU A 69 -29.29 -8.81 -2.35
C GLU A 69 -30.49 -8.38 -3.23
N ASP A 70 -30.28 -7.54 -4.24
CA ASP A 70 -31.35 -7.10 -5.15
C ASP A 70 -31.89 -8.21 -6.09
N ASN A 71 -31.10 -9.25 -6.37
CA ASN A 71 -31.52 -10.37 -7.23
C ASN A 71 -32.20 -11.52 -6.46
N SER A 72 -32.50 -11.32 -5.16
CA SER A 72 -33.09 -12.31 -4.25
C SER A 72 -34.59 -12.08 -3.99
N PHE A 73 -35.28 -11.28 -4.82
CA PHE A 73 -36.73 -11.07 -4.77
C PHE A 73 -37.45 -11.72 -5.95
#